data_AF-A0A961YV43-F1
#
_entry.id   AF-A0A961YV43-F1
#
_cell.length_a   1.000
_cell.length_b   1.000
_cell.length_c   1.000
_cell.angle_alpha   90.00
_cell.angle_beta   90.00
_cell.angle_gamma   90.00
#
_symmetry.space_group_name_H-M   'P 1'
#
loop_
_entity.id
_entity.type
_entity.pdbx_description
1 polymer ?
#
loop_
_entity_poly.entity_id
_entity_poly.type
_entity_poly.pdbx_seq_one_letter_code
_entity_poly.pdbx_strand_id
1 'polypeptide(L)' 'FICKLRKKLASATGGQNYIETVWGRGYVLREPDEQEIRESA' A
#
# COMPACT_ATOMS: atom_id res chain seq x y z
N PHE A 1 15.01 0.78 2.06
CA PHE A 1 14.32 1.88 1.36
C PHE A 1 12.81 1.65 1.31
N ILE A 2 12.35 0.51 0.78
CA ILE A 2 10.91 0.21 0.65
C ILE A 2 10.13 0.23 1.97
N CYS A 3 10.70 -0.27 3.08
CA CYS A 3 10.01 -0.24 4.37
C CYS A 3 9.76 1.18 4.89
N LYS A 4 10.65 2.13 4.59
CA LYS A 4 10.45 3.55 4.92
C LYS A 4 9.35 4.17 4.04
N LEU A 5 9.30 3.81 2.76
CA LEU A 5 8.25 4.25 1.84
C LEU A 5 6.87 3.72 2.25
N ARG A 6 6.77 2.43 2.59
CA ARG A 6 5.52 1.83 3.11
C ARG A 6 5.04 2.52 4.38
N LYS A 7 5.95 2.86 5.31
CA LYS A 7 5.60 3.62 6.52
C LYS A 7 5.06 5.02 6.20
N LYS A 8 5.68 5.74 5.26
CA LYS A 8 5.21 7.07 4.85
C LYS A 8 3.84 7.00 4.18
N LEU A 9 3.64 6.02 3.29
CA LEU A 9 2.36 5.82 2.60
C LEU A 9 1.27 5.45 3.60
N ALA A 10 1.50 4.46 4.46
CA ALA A 10 0.55 4.10 5.51
C ALA A 10 0.18 5.29 6.42
N SER A 11 1.15 6.16 6.77
CA SER A 11 0.87 7.37 7.55
C SER A 11 0.02 8.39 6.81
N ALA A 12 0.17 8.53 5.50
CA ALA A 12 -0.57 9.50 4.70
C ALA A 12 -1.97 9.01 4.30
N THR A 13 -2.17 7.69 4.28
CA THR A 13 -3.37 7.02 3.73
C THR A 13 -4.14 6.20 4.77
N GLY A 14 -3.81 6.37 6.06
CA GLY A 14 -4.55 5.74 7.15
C GLY A 14 -4.34 4.24 7.30
N GLY A 15 -3.21 3.69 6.86
CA GLY A 15 -2.87 2.26 7.01
C GLY A 15 -2.97 1.43 5.74
N GLN A 16 -3.28 2.05 4.60
CA GLN A 16 -3.42 1.36 3.32
C GLN A 16 -2.07 0.93 2.72
N ASN A 17 -2.04 -0.26 2.13
CA ASN A 17 -0.85 -0.84 1.51
C ASN A 17 -0.90 -0.67 -0.01
N TYR A 18 -0.17 0.33 -0.52
CA TYR A 18 -0.06 0.61 -1.95
C TYR A 18 1.05 -0.18 -2.65
N ILE A 19 1.95 -0.80 -1.89
CA ILE A 19 3.14 -1.46 -2.44
C ILE A 19 3.05 -2.95 -2.17
N GLU A 20 2.85 -3.70 -3.26
CA GLU A 20 2.92 -5.16 -3.26
C GLU A 20 4.36 -5.59 -3.54
N THR A 21 4.87 -6.49 -2.70
CA THR A 21 6.19 -7.09 -2.90
C THR A 21 6.02 -8.39 -3.70
N VAL A 22 6.61 -8.44 -4.90
CA VAL A 22 6.68 -9.66 -5.71
C VAL A 22 8.07 -10.23 -5.61
N TRP A 23 8.18 -11.40 -4.96
CA TRP A 23 9.43 -12.11 -4.79
C TRP A 23 10.07 -12.44 -6.15
N GLY A 24 11.32 -12.02 -6.34
CA GLY A 24 12.05 -12.23 -7.60
C GLY A 24 11.70 -11.28 -8.75
N ARG A 25 10.73 -10.36 -8.60
CA ARG A 25 10.39 -9.35 -9.62
C ARG A 25 10.48 -7.90 -9.15
N GLY A 26 10.38 -7.64 -7.84
CA GLY A 26 10.51 -6.29 -7.28
C GLY A 26 9.22 -5.80 -6.62
N TYR A 27 8.92 -4.52 -6.79
CA TYR A 27 7.80 -3.85 -6.12
C TYR A 27 6.82 -3.31 -7.16
N VAL A 28 5.53 -3.54 -6.92
CA VAL A 28 4.45 -3.03 -7.76
C VAL A 28 3.65 -2.04 -6.94
N LEU A 29 3.46 -0.84 -7.49
CA LEU A 29 2.53 0.14 -6.93
C LEU A 29 1.12 -0.23 -7.41
N ARG A 30 0.23 -0.54 -6.46
CA ARG A 30 -1.19 -0.73 -6.72
C ARG A 30 -1.97 0.38 -6.05
N GLU A 31 -3.05 0.78 -6.69
CA GLU A 31 -4.09 1.57 -6.05
C GLU A 31 -4.86 0.63 -5.10
N PRO A 32 -5.13 1.02 -3.85
CA PRO A 32 -6.00 0.26 -2.96
C PRO A 32 -7.36 0.18 -3.62
N ASP A 33 -7.95 -1.00 -3.60
CA ASP A 33 -9.26 -1.21 -4.19
C ASP A 33 -10.25 -0.29 -3.47
N GLU A 34 -10.88 0.64 -4.20
CA GLU A 34 -11.85 1.60 -3.64
C GLU A 34 -12.97 0.90 -2.85
N GLN A 35 -13.20 -0.39 -3.13
CA GLN A 35 -14.15 -1.23 -2.41
C GLN A 35 -13.74 -1.46 -0.95
N GLU A 36 -12.44 -1.65 -0.65
CA GLU A 36 -11.94 -1.88 0.71
C GLU A 36 -12.07 -0.61 1.58
N ILE A 37 -12.03 0.57 0.94
CA ILE A 37 -12.19 1.88 1.59
C ILE A 37 -13.63 2.12 2.04
N ARG A 38 -14.62 1.54 1.33
CA ARG A 38 -16.04 1.79 1.58
C ARG A 38 -16.66 0.86 2.61
N GLU A 39 -16.04 -0.29 2.89
CA GLU A 39 -16.50 -1.26 3.90
C GLU A 39 -16.04 -0.95 5.34
N SER A 40 -15.12 0.02 5.52
CA SER A 40 -14.62 0.43 6.86
C SER A 40 -15.05 1.84 7.31
N ALA A 41 -16.03 2.46 6.62
CA ALA A 41 -16.64 3.73 7.01
C ALA A 41 -18.08 3.53 7.46
#